data_AF-A0A2N9M429-F1
#
_entry.id   AF-A0A2N9M429-F1
#
_cell.length_a   1.000
_cell.length_b   1.000
_cell.length_c   1.000
_cell.angle_alpha   90.00
_cell.angle_beta   90.00
_cell.angle_gamma   90.00
#
_symmetry.space_group_name_H-M   'P 1'
#
loop_
_entity.id
_entity.type
_entity.pdbx_description
1 polymer ?
#
loop_
_entity_poly.entity_id
_entity_poly.type
_entity_poly.pdbx_seq_one_letter_code
_entity_poly.pdbx_strand_id
1 'polypeptide(L)'
;MPREVGHATGKASGELMLVDAASGASGSGARDHRMHANVLESSRYPDIVFRPDFVEGKVALVGASEVRLHGMFGIHGAEHEMTIPLEIEAADRQFAATGRFVVPYVKWGMKNPSTLILRVSDKVQIEIHTVAHR
;
A
#
# COMPACT_ATOMS: atom_id res chain seq x y z
N MET A 1 33.83 -2.57 20.60
CA MET A 1 32.47 -2.54 21.17
C MET A 1 31.47 -2.82 20.05
N PRO A 2 30.75 -3.96 20.01
CA PRO A 2 29.74 -4.18 18.98
C PRO A 2 28.57 -3.23 19.23
N ARG A 3 28.16 -2.50 18.19
CA ARG A 3 26.99 -1.61 18.20
C ARG A 3 25.75 -2.44 18.50
N GLU A 4 25.01 -2.07 19.54
CA GLU A 4 23.77 -2.72 19.92
C GLU A 4 22.79 -2.72 18.74
N VAL A 5 22.40 -3.92 18.31
CA VAL A 5 21.28 -4.13 17.40
C VAL A 5 20.02 -3.99 18.25
N GLY A 6 19.35 -2.84 18.16
CA GLY A 6 18.08 -2.62 18.85
C GLY A 6 17.03 -3.65 18.44
N HIS A 7 16.43 -4.32 19.43
CA HIS A 7 15.22 -5.10 19.24
C HIS A 7 14.03 -4.15 19.34
N ALA A 8 13.44 -3.76 18.21
CA ALA A 8 12.18 -3.02 18.19
C ALA A 8 11.15 -3.81 17.38
N THR A 9 10.58 -4.85 17.99
CA THR A 9 9.20 -5.23 17.69
C THR A 9 8.32 -4.24 18.43
N GLY A 10 7.43 -3.54 17.72
CA GLY A 10 6.69 -2.44 18.32
C GLY A 10 5.39 -2.17 17.57
N LYS A 11 4.42 -1.57 18.27
CA LYS A 11 3.24 -0.99 17.62
C LYS A 11 3.72 -0.02 16.54
N ALA A 12 3.24 -0.19 15.33
CA ALA A 12 3.49 0.77 14.27
C ALA A 12 2.59 1.97 14.54
N SER A 13 3.12 3.04 15.14
CA SER A 13 2.47 4.35 15.11
C SER A 13 2.82 5.04 13.79
N GLY A 14 2.42 4.43 12.68
CA GLY A 14 2.60 5.00 11.35
C GLY A 14 1.43 5.93 11.02
N GLU A 15 1.73 7.00 10.31
CA GLU A 15 0.72 7.92 9.77
C GLU A 15 -0.23 7.15 8.85
N LEU A 16 -1.52 7.45 8.96
CA LEU A 16 -2.55 6.84 8.15
C LEU A 16 -2.26 7.20 6.68
N MET A 17 -1.99 6.20 5.85
CA MET A 17 -1.68 6.44 4.44
C MET A 17 -3.02 6.59 3.70
N LEU A 18 -3.45 7.85 3.52
CA LEU A 18 -4.56 8.18 2.61
C LEU A 18 -4.01 8.36 1.21
N VAL A 19 -4.62 7.66 0.27
CA VAL A 19 -4.46 7.89 -1.16
C VAL A 19 -5.83 8.23 -1.73
N ASP A 20 -5.91 9.31 -2.51
CA ASP A 20 -7.12 9.67 -3.23
C ASP A 20 -7.38 8.61 -4.32
N ALA A 21 -8.52 7.93 -4.24
CA ALA A 21 -8.94 6.94 -5.22
C ALA A 21 -9.03 7.52 -6.63
N ALA A 22 -9.29 8.83 -6.78
CA ALA A 22 -9.33 9.54 -8.05
C ALA A 22 -7.94 9.69 -8.72
N SER A 23 -6.84 9.47 -7.98
CA SER A 23 -5.49 9.58 -8.52
C SER A 23 -5.09 8.42 -9.44
N GLY A 24 -5.88 7.34 -9.47
CA GLY A 24 -5.60 6.18 -10.31
C GLY A 24 -5.62 6.53 -11.81
N ALA A 25 -4.50 6.25 -12.49
CA ALA A 25 -4.35 6.45 -13.93
C ALA A 25 -3.74 5.21 -14.60
N SER A 26 -4.38 4.74 -15.66
CA SER A 26 -3.97 3.58 -16.46
C SER A 26 -3.33 3.99 -17.79
N GLY A 27 -3.10 5.30 -18.01
CA GLY A 27 -2.59 5.85 -19.27
C GLY A 27 -3.62 5.90 -20.41
N SER A 28 -4.91 5.72 -20.12
CA SER A 28 -5.98 5.83 -21.12
C SER A 28 -7.23 6.42 -20.48
N GLY A 29 -7.58 7.66 -20.86
CA GLY A 29 -8.68 8.39 -20.22
C GLY A 29 -10.03 7.67 -20.23
N ALA A 30 -10.33 6.89 -21.28
CA ALA A 30 -11.55 6.08 -21.34
C ALA A 30 -11.54 4.89 -20.35
N ARG A 31 -10.36 4.30 -20.10
CA ARG A 31 -10.19 3.24 -19.10
C ARG A 31 -10.24 3.83 -17.69
N ASP A 32 -9.61 4.98 -17.49
CA ASP A 32 -9.60 5.71 -16.22
C ASP A 32 -11.02 6.07 -15.81
N HIS A 33 -11.82 6.65 -16.72
CA HIS A 33 -13.21 6.99 -16.44
C HIS A 33 -14.04 5.76 -16.05
N ARG A 34 -13.85 4.62 -16.75
CA ARG A 34 -14.58 3.37 -16.44
C ARG A 34 -14.15 2.81 -15.08
N MET A 35 -12.87 2.84 -14.77
CA MET A 35 -12.32 2.39 -13.47
C MET A 35 -12.89 3.24 -12.34
N HIS A 36 -12.83 4.56 -12.44
CA HIS A 36 -13.37 5.50 -11.45
C HIS A 36 -14.87 5.33 -11.24
N ALA A 37 -15.63 5.17 -12.32
CA ALA A 37 -17.09 5.09 -12.24
C ALA A 37 -17.62 3.72 -11.80
N ASN A 38 -16.98 2.61 -12.18
CA ASN A 38 -17.57 1.27 -12.05
C ASN A 38 -16.77 0.29 -11.19
N VAL A 39 -15.49 0.58 -10.90
CA VAL A 39 -14.62 -0.32 -10.15
C VAL A 39 -14.28 0.30 -8.79
N LEU A 40 -13.64 1.46 -8.79
CA LEU A 40 -13.31 2.19 -7.56
C LEU A 40 -14.54 2.88 -6.98
N GLU A 41 -15.46 3.34 -7.84
CA GLU A 41 -16.57 4.23 -7.46
C GLU A 41 -16.05 5.43 -6.64
N SER A 42 -15.01 6.10 -7.16
CA SER A 42 -14.23 7.11 -6.43
C SER A 42 -15.04 8.33 -5.98
N SER A 43 -16.21 8.58 -6.57
CA SER A 43 -17.15 9.60 -6.06
C SER A 43 -17.89 9.18 -4.78
N ARG A 44 -18.05 7.88 -4.54
CA ARG A 44 -18.68 7.31 -3.34
C ARG A 44 -17.65 6.90 -2.30
N TYR A 45 -16.49 6.43 -2.75
CA TYR A 45 -15.38 5.99 -1.92
C TYR A 45 -14.10 6.72 -2.36
N PRO A 46 -13.92 7.99 -1.94
CA PRO A 46 -12.80 8.82 -2.37
C PRO A 46 -11.47 8.38 -1.75
N ASP A 47 -11.51 7.68 -0.61
CA ASP A 47 -10.32 7.37 0.17
C ASP A 47 -9.92 5.90 0.04
N ILE A 48 -8.65 5.66 -0.27
CA ILE A 48 -7.95 4.40 -0.07
C ILE A 48 -7.05 4.59 1.15
N VAL A 49 -7.19 3.74 2.16
CA VAL A 49 -6.56 3.93 3.46
C VAL A 49 -5.77 2.70 3.85
N PHE A 50 -4.52 2.87 4.29
CA PHE A 50 -3.81 1.83 5.02
C PHE A 50 -3.52 2.30 6.45
N ARG A 51 -3.97 1.51 7.44
CA ARG A 51 -3.74 1.77 8.88
C ARG A 51 -2.77 0.74 9.44
N PRO A 52 -1.48 1.07 9.56
CA PRO A 52 -0.51 0.17 10.16
C PRO A 52 -0.79 0.00 11.66
N ASP A 53 -0.64 -1.22 12.17
CA ASP A 53 -0.77 -1.52 13.60
C ASP A 53 0.50 -2.16 14.18
N PHE A 54 1.27 -2.86 13.35
CA PHE A 54 2.43 -3.63 13.78
C PHE A 54 3.51 -3.67 12.70
N VAL A 55 4.76 -3.43 13.10
CA VAL A 55 5.94 -3.62 12.24
C VAL A 55 6.73 -4.81 12.77
N GLU A 56 7.02 -5.75 11.89
CA GLU A 56 7.94 -6.83 12.15
C GLU A 56 9.22 -6.66 11.35
N GLY A 57 10.37 -6.67 12.02
CA GLY A 57 11.67 -6.52 11.39
C GLY A 57 12.53 -5.51 12.13
N LYS A 58 13.73 -5.26 11.59
CA LYS A 58 14.67 -4.29 12.16
C LYS A 58 15.01 -3.29 11.08
N VAL A 59 14.83 -2.01 11.40
CA VAL A 59 15.28 -0.91 10.54
C VAL A 59 16.69 -0.53 10.99
N ALA A 60 17.67 -0.70 10.11
CA ALA A 60 19.02 -0.20 10.32
C ALA A 60 19.02 1.33 10.33
N LEU A 61 19.90 1.93 11.15
CA LEU A 61 20.06 3.39 11.16
C LEU A 61 20.75 3.90 9.87
N VAL A 62 21.45 3.02 9.16
CA VAL A 62 22.11 3.29 7.88
C VAL A 62 22.07 2.00 7.04
N GLY A 63 21.78 2.14 5.75
CA GLY A 63 21.75 1.06 4.76
C GLY A 63 20.38 0.40 4.59
N ALA A 64 20.36 -0.68 3.81
CA ALA A 64 19.18 -1.45 3.48
C ALA A 64 18.63 -2.26 4.67
N SER A 65 17.32 -2.39 4.74
CA SER A 65 16.60 -3.20 5.72
C SER A 65 15.29 -3.72 5.13
N GLU A 66 14.88 -4.91 5.53
CA GLU A 66 13.59 -5.47 5.17
C GLU A 66 12.69 -5.53 6.40
N VAL A 67 11.48 -5.01 6.27
CA VAL A 67 10.45 -5.06 7.31
C VAL A 67 9.11 -5.51 6.73
N ARG A 68 8.25 -6.03 7.57
CA ARG A 68 6.87 -6.39 7.26
C ARG A 68 5.94 -5.48 8.04
N LEU A 69 5.15 -4.70 7.32
CA LEU A 69 4.18 -3.78 7.88
C LEU A 69 2.80 -4.43 7.87
N HIS A 70 2.29 -4.78 9.04
CA HIS A 70 0.94 -5.30 9.22
C HIS A 70 -0.03 -4.14 9.50
N GLY A 71 -1.25 -4.27 8.99
CA GLY A 71 -2.31 -3.31 9.22
C GLY A 71 -3.61 -3.61 8.47
N MET A 72 -4.55 -2.68 8.58
CA MET A 72 -5.83 -2.73 7.88
C MET A 72 -5.76 -1.93 6.57
N PHE A 73 -6.05 -2.58 5.45
CA PHE A 73 -6.20 -1.93 4.16
C PHE A 73 -7.69 -1.74 3.83
N GLY A 74 -8.09 -0.48 3.76
CA GLY A 74 -9.43 -0.02 3.41
C GLY A 74 -9.49 0.48 1.97
N ILE A 75 -10.40 -0.08 1.18
CA ILE A 75 -10.72 0.40 -0.16
C ILE A 75 -12.18 0.08 -0.46
N HIS A 76 -12.89 0.99 -1.14
CA HIS A 76 -14.29 0.78 -1.53
C HIS A 76 -15.23 0.49 -0.35
N GLY A 77 -14.96 1.09 0.82
CA GLY A 77 -15.76 0.92 2.04
C GLY A 77 -15.58 -0.43 2.76
N ALA A 78 -14.76 -1.34 2.24
CA ALA A 78 -14.39 -2.58 2.91
C ALA A 78 -12.97 -2.48 3.48
N GLU A 79 -12.70 -3.20 4.58
CA GLU A 79 -11.39 -3.25 5.23
C GLU A 79 -10.95 -4.70 5.40
N HIS A 80 -9.70 -4.99 5.06
CA HIS A 80 -9.11 -6.31 5.32
C HIS A 80 -7.70 -6.18 5.88
N GLU A 81 -7.32 -7.14 6.71
CA GLU A 81 -5.96 -7.29 7.20
C GLU A 81 -5.00 -7.58 6.04
N MET A 82 -3.88 -6.88 6.03
CA MET A 82 -2.81 -7.05 5.06
C MET A 82 -1.45 -6.89 5.72
N THR A 83 -0.47 -7.64 5.19
CA THR A 83 0.95 -7.45 5.51
C THR A 83 1.68 -7.04 4.25
N ILE A 84 2.35 -5.88 4.31
CA ILE A 84 3.09 -5.30 3.20
C ILE A 84 4.60 -5.49 3.48
N PRO A 85 5.34 -6.21 2.63
CA PRO A 85 6.79 -6.22 2.71
C PRO A 85 7.32 -4.85 2.24
N LEU A 86 8.22 -4.27 3.03
CA LEU A 86 8.88 -3.00 2.75
C LEU A 86 10.39 -3.19 2.76
N GLU A 87 11.03 -2.69 1.70
CA GLU A 87 12.47 -2.45 1.63
C GLU A 87 12.72 -1.02 2.08
N ILE A 88 13.52 -0.82 3.13
CA ILE A 88 13.88 0.47 3.70
C ILE A 88 15.35 0.75 3.42
N GLU A 89 15.67 1.88 2.83
CA GLU A 89 17.03 2.40 2.72
C GLU A 89 17.17 3.61 3.66
N ALA A 90 17.99 3.46 4.69
CA ALA A 90 18.28 4.52 5.63
C ALA A 90 19.59 5.25 5.26
N ALA A 91 19.52 6.57 5.08
CA ALA A 91 20.70 7.40 4.82
C ALA A 91 20.61 8.72 5.60
N ASP A 92 21.56 8.93 6.52
CA ASP A 92 21.66 10.11 7.40
C ASP A 92 20.37 10.44 8.18
N ARG A 93 19.53 11.31 7.61
CA ARG A 93 18.25 11.78 8.15
C ARG A 93 17.07 11.47 7.23
N GLN A 94 17.24 10.54 6.30
CA GLN A 94 16.22 10.14 5.34
C GLN A 94 16.00 8.63 5.44
N PHE A 95 14.74 8.24 5.32
CA PHE A 95 14.33 6.86 5.14
C PHE A 95 13.53 6.77 3.86
N ALA A 96 14.06 6.06 2.87
CA ALA A 96 13.30 5.70 1.68
C ALA A 96 12.67 4.31 1.91
N ALA A 97 11.36 4.19 1.71
CA ALA A 97 10.67 2.91 1.81
C ALA A 97 10.03 2.56 0.47
N THR A 98 10.26 1.34 0.01
CA THR A 98 9.63 0.76 -1.17
C THR A 98 8.81 -0.46 -0.77
N GLY A 99 7.52 -0.43 -1.07
CA GLY A 99 6.60 -1.53 -0.81
C GLY A 99 5.99 -2.05 -2.10
N ARG A 100 5.96 -3.38 -2.26
CA ARG A 100 5.32 -4.04 -3.41
C ARG A 100 4.40 -5.14 -2.90
N PHE A 101 3.10 -4.99 -3.17
CA PHE A 101 2.08 -5.92 -2.70
C PHE A 101 0.94 -6.06 -3.69
N VAL A 102 0.14 -7.12 -3.52
CA VAL A 102 -0.97 -7.43 -4.41
C VAL A 102 -2.29 -7.30 -3.67
N VAL A 103 -3.21 -6.55 -4.25
CA VAL A 103 -4.58 -6.37 -3.73
C VAL A 103 -5.54 -7.17 -4.63
N PRO A 104 -6.12 -8.27 -4.13
CA PRO A 104 -7.22 -8.94 -4.82
C PRO A 104 -8.52 -8.15 -4.61
N TYR A 105 -8.75 -7.13 -5.44
CA TYR A 105 -9.81 -6.13 -5.25
C TYR A 105 -11.23 -6.72 -5.19
N VAL A 106 -11.46 -7.88 -5.81
CA VAL A 106 -12.76 -8.58 -5.72
C VAL A 106 -13.10 -9.01 -4.29
N LYS A 107 -12.08 -9.27 -3.45
CA LYS A 107 -12.30 -9.60 -2.02
C LYS A 107 -12.87 -8.43 -1.22
N TRP A 108 -12.63 -7.19 -1.67
CA TRP A 108 -13.19 -5.96 -1.10
C TRP A 108 -14.57 -5.60 -1.70
N GLY A 109 -15.16 -6.48 -2.50
CA GLY A 109 -16.49 -6.28 -3.11
C GLY A 109 -16.49 -5.45 -4.40
N MET A 110 -15.33 -5.03 -4.89
CA MET A 110 -15.22 -4.31 -6.16
C MET A 110 -15.52 -5.22 -7.35
N LYS A 111 -16.20 -4.67 -8.35
CA LYS A 111 -16.58 -5.41 -9.57
C LYS A 111 -15.35 -5.74 -10.41
N ASN A 112 -15.26 -6.98 -10.90
CA ASN A 112 -14.31 -7.32 -11.95
C ASN A 112 -14.83 -6.79 -13.30
N PRO A 113 -14.12 -5.88 -13.97
CA PRO A 113 -14.56 -5.31 -15.26
C PRO A 113 -14.37 -6.26 -16.44
N SER A 114 -13.95 -7.51 -16.20
CA SER A 114 -13.86 -8.54 -17.24
C SER A 114 -15.18 -8.71 -17.98
N THR A 115 -15.11 -8.77 -19.30
CA THR A 115 -16.24 -9.11 -20.18
C THR A 115 -16.00 -10.48 -20.81
N LEU A 116 -16.97 -11.01 -21.56
CA LEU A 116 -16.85 -12.32 -22.21
C LEU A 116 -15.63 -12.43 -23.17
N ILE A 117 -15.13 -11.29 -23.66
CA ILE A 117 -14.01 -11.18 -24.61
C ILE A 117 -12.73 -10.64 -23.93
N LEU A 118 -12.86 -9.79 -22.91
CA LEU A 118 -11.73 -9.17 -22.22
C LEU A 118 -11.57 -9.73 -20.80
N ARG A 119 -10.48 -10.44 -20.54
CA ARG A 119 -10.12 -10.89 -19.19
C ARG A 119 -9.18 -9.89 -18.53
N VAL A 120 -9.58 -9.42 -17.36
CA VAL A 120 -8.77 -8.58 -16.48
C VAL A 120 -8.45 -9.38 -15.23
N SER A 121 -7.17 -9.34 -14.82
CA SER A 121 -6.72 -9.95 -13.56
C SER A 121 -7.57 -9.44 -12.40
N ASP A 122 -8.02 -10.33 -11.51
CA ASP A 122 -8.74 -10.00 -10.28
C ASP A 122 -7.83 -9.45 -9.17
N LYS A 123 -6.55 -9.27 -9.50
CA LYS A 123 -5.46 -8.79 -8.64
C LYS A 123 -4.78 -7.59 -9.28
N VAL A 124 -4.55 -6.56 -8.47
CA VAL A 124 -3.75 -5.39 -8.84
C VAL A 124 -2.45 -5.43 -8.04
N GLN A 125 -1.32 -5.25 -8.73
CA GLN A 125 -0.04 -5.02 -8.08
C GLN A 125 0.06 -3.52 -7.75
N ILE A 126 0.35 -3.23 -6.49
CA ILE A 126 0.59 -1.90 -5.97
C ILE A 126 2.07 -1.78 -5.63
N GLU A 127 2.67 -0.69 -6.07
CA GLU A 127 4.01 -0.29 -5.70
C GLU A 127 3.95 1.09 -5.07
N ILE A 128 4.60 1.23 -3.93
CA ILE A 128 4.64 2.46 -3.15
C ILE A 128 6.11 2.82 -2.94
N HIS A 129 6.45 4.07 -3.23
CA HIS A 129 7.71 4.67 -2.84
C HIS A 129 7.40 5.86 -1.95
N THR A 130 8.02 5.91 -0.78
CA THR A 130 7.91 7.05 0.13
C THR A 130 9.27 7.41 0.67
N VAL A 131 9.47 8.69 0.95
CA VAL A 131 10.67 9.23 1.59
C VAL A 131 10.22 10.01 2.81
N ALA A 132 10.70 9.61 3.98
CA ALA A 132 10.48 10.30 5.23
C ALA A 132 11.78 10.99 5.68
N HIS A 133 11.65 12.21 6.20
CA HIS A 133 12.76 12.97 6.76
C HIS A 133 12.67 12.99 8.28
N ARG A 134 13.82 12.87 8.95
CA ARG A 134 13.97 12.95 10.40
C ARG A 134 14.24 14.38 10.88
#